data_AF-A0AA39TIK7-F1
#
_entry.id   AF-A0AA39TIK7-F1
#
_cell.length_a   1.000
_cell.length_b   1.000
_cell.length_c   1.000
_cell.angle_alpha   90.00
_cell.angle_beta   90.00
_cell.angle_gamma   90.00
#
_symmetry.space_group_name_H-M   'P 1'
#
loop_
_entity.id
_entity.type
_entity.pdbx_description
1 polymer ?
#
loop_
_entity_poly.entity_id
_entity_poly.type
_entity_poly.pdbx_seq_one_letter_code
_entity_poly.pdbx_strand_id
1 'polypeptide(L)'
;MAPSSIVTLDKHGKEITTVGFNRFGFDSEVSIDDLRALYLRPHYITMAGQSAAATTSDDEEAEHAKFSKGHTEYQSKSIYHPDSNSISYTTLTRFTPVRLLAPSNRKRILVTGGAGFVGSHLVDRLMLLGHEVTVLDNFFTGSKTTVSHWIGHPNFEMVRHDVVEPFMIECDQIYHLACPASPPHYQFNAVKTIKTSFMGTLNMLGLAKRTKARFLISSTSEIYGDPEVHPQPEDYWGHVNPIGPRACYDEGKRVAETLTYGFHRQDGVDVRVARIFNTYGPRMNPYDGRVVSNFIVQALKGEDLTVYGDGKQTRSFQYVHDLIDGLIALMNSDESRPVNIGNGDEFTIGEFAELVRDIVEKVQKEDGDLPTRRPEIVYKPIPTDDPQKRRPDTTRAKESLQWQPRWTVRMGLEEMVRYYKAKMAEGSL
;
A
#
# COMPACT_ATOMS: atom_id res chain seq x y z
N MET A 1 -28.21 -4.15 -13.45
CA MET A 1 -28.34 -3.01 -12.52
C MET A 1 -27.23 -2.03 -12.88
N ALA A 2 -27.47 -0.71 -12.87
CA ALA A 2 -26.36 0.24 -13.02
C ALA A 2 -25.42 0.05 -11.82
N PRO A 3 -24.09 -0.06 -12.03
CA PRO A 3 -23.16 -0.28 -10.91
C PRO A 3 -23.26 0.88 -9.92
N SER A 4 -23.39 0.57 -8.64
CA SER A 4 -23.44 1.58 -7.57
C SER A 4 -22.07 2.23 -7.40
N SER A 5 -22.02 3.56 -7.39
CA SER A 5 -20.81 4.34 -7.13
C SER A 5 -20.21 4.05 -5.75
N ILE A 6 -18.88 4.04 -5.64
CA ILE A 6 -18.20 3.86 -4.35
C ILE A 6 -18.20 5.18 -3.59
N VAL A 7 -19.12 5.29 -2.62
CA VAL A 7 -19.10 6.37 -1.62
C VAL A 7 -18.30 5.91 -0.41
N THR A 8 -17.22 6.63 -0.07
CA THR A 8 -16.39 6.30 1.10
C THR A 8 -16.66 7.24 2.24
N LEU A 9 -16.98 6.66 3.39
CA LEU A 9 -17.24 7.40 4.63
C LEU A 9 -16.13 7.12 5.64
N ASP A 10 -15.75 8.16 6.39
CA ASP A 10 -14.88 8.03 7.54
C ASP A 10 -15.60 7.44 8.76
N LYS A 11 -14.86 7.30 9.86
CA LYS A 11 -15.38 6.78 11.13
C LYS A 11 -16.53 7.62 11.74
N HIS A 12 -16.73 8.85 11.27
CA HIS A 12 -17.79 9.77 11.71
C HIS A 12 -18.94 9.87 10.70
N GLY A 13 -18.93 9.07 9.63
CA GLY A 13 -19.94 9.10 8.59
C GLY A 13 -19.76 10.26 7.60
N LYS A 14 -18.64 10.98 7.63
CA LYS A 14 -18.34 12.05 6.68
C LYS A 14 -17.69 11.46 5.43
N GLU A 15 -18.10 11.96 4.27
CA GLU A 15 -17.52 11.54 3.01
C GLU A 15 -16.03 11.89 2.89
N ILE A 16 -15.24 10.92 2.44
CA ILE A 16 -13.83 11.07 2.09
C ILE A 16 -13.76 11.20 0.57
N THR A 17 -13.47 12.41 0.09
CA THR A 17 -13.25 12.70 -1.34
C THR A 17 -11.76 12.85 -1.68
N THR A 18 -10.93 13.17 -0.69
CA THR A 18 -9.49 13.33 -0.82
C THR A 18 -8.74 12.60 0.29
N VAL A 19 -7.53 12.16 -0.05
CA VAL A 19 -6.49 11.67 0.88
C VAL A 19 -5.36 12.70 0.95
N GLY A 20 -4.53 12.59 1.98
CA GLY A 20 -3.44 13.53 2.24
C GLY A 20 -3.84 14.67 3.16
N PHE A 21 -2.98 15.68 3.19
CA PHE A 21 -3.05 16.83 4.07
C PHE A 21 -2.26 17.99 3.47
N ASN A 22 -2.54 19.20 3.96
CA ASN A 22 -1.73 20.38 3.73
C ASN A 22 -1.16 20.90 5.06
N ARG A 23 0.07 20.49 5.39
CA ARG A 23 0.81 20.88 6.60
C ARG A 23 2.29 20.61 6.42
N PHE A 24 3.12 21.12 7.34
CA PHE A 24 4.59 21.04 7.26
C PHE A 24 5.15 21.63 5.95
N GLY A 25 4.46 22.60 5.35
CA GLY A 25 4.82 23.18 4.05
C GLY A 25 4.71 22.21 2.87
N PHE A 26 4.00 21.09 3.05
CA PHE A 26 3.83 20.05 2.03
C PHE A 26 2.34 19.76 1.82
N ASP A 27 1.84 20.19 0.66
CA ASP A 27 0.47 19.88 0.21
C ASP A 27 0.48 18.53 -0.53
N SER A 28 -0.01 17.52 0.18
CA SER A 28 -0.13 16.12 -0.26
C SER A 28 -1.55 15.72 -0.67
N GLU A 29 -2.48 16.67 -0.80
CA GLU A 29 -3.88 16.36 -1.11
C GLU A 29 -4.05 15.84 -2.54
N VAL A 30 -4.74 14.71 -2.66
CA VAL A 30 -5.04 14.02 -3.93
C VAL A 30 -6.46 13.49 -3.90
N SER A 31 -7.17 13.57 -5.03
CA SER A 31 -8.51 12.99 -5.19
C SER A 31 -8.48 11.46 -5.06
N ILE A 32 -9.45 10.90 -4.34
CA ILE A 32 -9.59 9.44 -4.26
C ILE A 32 -9.96 8.84 -5.62
N ASP A 33 -10.74 9.54 -6.43
CA ASP A 33 -11.14 9.04 -7.74
C ASP A 33 -9.95 8.94 -8.70
N ASP A 34 -9.03 9.92 -8.64
CA ASP A 34 -7.77 9.87 -9.42
C ASP A 34 -6.94 8.65 -9.04
N LEU A 35 -6.87 8.33 -7.74
CA LEU A 35 -6.14 7.16 -7.25
C LEU A 35 -6.83 5.86 -7.66
N ARG A 36 -8.15 5.76 -7.45
CA ARG A 36 -8.93 4.58 -7.85
C ARG A 36 -8.78 4.31 -9.35
N ALA A 37 -8.66 5.35 -10.18
CA ALA A 37 -8.42 5.18 -11.62
C ALA A 37 -7.09 4.47 -11.96
N LEU A 38 -6.16 4.35 -11.01
CA LEU A 38 -4.87 3.68 -11.22
C LEU A 38 -4.89 2.19 -10.81
N TYR A 39 -5.91 1.72 -10.08
CA TYR A 39 -5.96 0.32 -9.64
C TYR A 39 -7.33 -0.35 -9.71
N LEU A 40 -8.43 0.39 -9.77
CA LEU A 40 -9.78 -0.16 -9.98
C LEU A 40 -10.19 -0.08 -11.46
N ARG A 41 -11.15 -0.94 -11.83
CA ARG A 41 -11.80 -0.87 -13.15
C ARG A 41 -12.63 0.42 -13.27
N PRO A 42 -12.71 1.04 -14.46
CA PRO A 42 -13.43 2.30 -14.65
C PRO A 42 -14.89 2.32 -14.19
N HIS A 43 -15.62 1.20 -14.33
CA HIS A 43 -17.04 1.15 -13.95
C HIS A 43 -17.28 1.15 -12.43
N TYR A 44 -16.24 0.99 -11.61
CA TYR A 44 -16.31 1.17 -10.17
C TYR A 44 -16.07 2.62 -9.74
N ILE A 45 -15.71 3.51 -10.66
CA ILE A 45 -15.25 4.88 -10.38
C ILE A 45 -16.29 5.86 -10.89
N THR A 46 -16.59 6.88 -10.09
CA THR A 46 -17.52 7.94 -10.49
C THR A 46 -16.82 8.85 -11.50
N MET A 47 -17.35 8.96 -12.72
CA MET A 47 -16.99 10.06 -13.62
C MET A 47 -17.57 11.34 -13.04
N ALA A 48 -16.73 12.27 -12.58
CA ALA A 48 -17.22 13.53 -12.02
C ALA A 48 -17.91 14.39 -13.12
N GLY A 49 -19.18 14.17 -13.44
CA GLY A 49 -19.88 14.99 -14.44
C GLY A 49 -21.06 14.35 -15.15
N GLN A 50 -21.41 13.09 -14.87
CA GLN A 50 -22.61 12.46 -15.44
C GLN A 50 -23.92 12.91 -14.75
N SER A 51 -24.11 14.22 -14.62
CA SER A 51 -25.40 14.85 -14.31
C SER A 51 -25.72 15.95 -15.33
N ALA A 52 -25.69 15.64 -16.62
CA ALA A 52 -26.48 16.31 -17.66
C ALA A 52 -26.26 15.61 -19.01
N ALA A 53 -27.36 15.45 -19.76
CA ALA A 53 -27.43 14.77 -21.05
C ALA A 53 -26.71 15.52 -22.19
N ALA A 54 -26.21 14.80 -23.19
CA ALA A 54 -26.53 15.00 -24.61
C ALA A 54 -25.88 13.92 -25.50
N THR A 55 -26.71 13.35 -26.37
CA THR A 55 -26.36 12.68 -27.62
C THR A 55 -25.61 13.61 -28.57
N THR A 56 -24.53 13.15 -29.23
CA THR A 56 -24.31 13.25 -30.70
C THR A 56 -22.93 12.72 -31.15
N SER A 57 -22.99 12.03 -32.30
CA SER A 57 -22.00 11.72 -33.36
C SER A 57 -20.50 11.90 -33.17
N ASP A 58 -19.78 10.84 -33.58
CA ASP A 58 -18.41 10.88 -34.12
C ASP A 58 -18.30 11.93 -35.24
N ASP A 59 -17.60 13.04 -34.99
CA ASP A 59 -16.88 13.90 -35.95
C ASP A 59 -16.62 15.27 -35.28
N GLU A 60 -15.67 15.36 -34.34
CA GLU A 60 -15.07 16.64 -33.89
C GLU A 60 -13.85 16.38 -32.98
N GLU A 61 -12.91 15.57 -33.47
CA GLU A 61 -11.66 15.20 -32.78
C GLU A 61 -10.61 16.36 -32.72
N ALA A 62 -10.96 17.62 -33.05
CA ALA A 62 -9.95 18.59 -33.50
C ALA A 62 -9.92 19.98 -32.86
N GLU A 63 -10.95 20.51 -32.22
CA GLU A 63 -10.94 21.93 -31.83
C GLU A 63 -11.30 22.10 -30.35
N HIS A 64 -10.29 22.37 -29.53
CA HIS A 64 -10.37 22.66 -28.09
C HIS A 64 -10.70 21.49 -27.16
N ALA A 65 -9.66 20.67 -26.88
CA ALA A 65 -9.45 20.04 -25.58
C ALA A 65 -9.34 21.08 -24.44
N LYS A 66 -10.42 21.82 -24.17
CA LYS A 66 -10.60 22.62 -22.97
C LYS A 66 -11.03 21.68 -21.86
N PHE A 67 -10.06 21.38 -20.99
CA PHE A 67 -10.22 21.07 -19.57
C PHE A 67 -11.48 20.29 -19.18
N SER A 68 -11.23 19.01 -18.87
CA SER A 68 -11.84 18.22 -17.79
C SER A 68 -12.59 16.94 -18.22
N LYS A 69 -12.03 15.83 -17.73
CA LYS A 69 -12.64 14.55 -17.31
C LYS A 69 -12.93 13.47 -18.35
N GLY A 70 -12.06 12.46 -18.29
CA GLY A 70 -12.31 11.10 -18.77
C GLY A 70 -11.21 10.14 -18.29
N HIS A 71 -11.32 9.58 -17.08
CA HIS A 71 -10.27 8.69 -16.52
C HIS A 71 -10.03 7.42 -17.35
N THR A 72 -11.01 7.03 -18.18
CA THR A 72 -10.92 5.90 -19.13
C THR A 72 -9.91 6.11 -20.24
N GLU A 73 -9.47 7.34 -20.52
CA GLU A 73 -8.50 7.64 -21.57
C GLU A 73 -7.04 7.41 -21.15
N TYR A 74 -6.77 7.29 -19.84
CA TYR A 74 -5.41 7.24 -19.28
C TYR A 74 -4.95 5.84 -18.84
N GLN A 75 -5.76 4.80 -19.11
CA GLN A 75 -5.44 3.42 -18.76
C GLN A 75 -4.88 2.66 -19.97
N SER A 76 -3.84 1.85 -19.75
CA SER A 76 -3.41 0.85 -20.72
C SER A 76 -4.53 -0.19 -20.92
N LYS A 77 -5.06 -0.32 -22.13
CA LYS A 77 -6.07 -1.35 -22.44
C LYS A 77 -5.36 -2.64 -22.81
N SER A 78 -5.48 -3.65 -21.95
CA SER A 78 -5.22 -5.06 -22.29
C SER A 78 -6.52 -5.68 -22.79
N ILE A 79 -6.57 -6.05 -24.07
CA ILE A 79 -7.71 -6.73 -24.67
C ILE A 79 -7.38 -8.22 -24.71
N TYR A 80 -8.06 -9.02 -23.89
CA TYR A 80 -7.97 -10.48 -23.96
C TYR A 80 -8.86 -10.98 -25.09
N HIS A 81 -8.27 -11.75 -26.00
CA HIS A 81 -8.92 -12.39 -27.14
C HIS A 81 -9.14 -13.88 -26.80
N PRO A 82 -10.34 -14.27 -26.34
CA PRO A 82 -10.61 -15.64 -25.89
C PRO A 82 -10.43 -16.68 -27.01
N ASP A 83 -10.75 -16.31 -28.25
CA ASP A 83 -10.66 -17.20 -29.41
C ASP A 83 -9.22 -17.58 -29.77
N SER A 84 -8.26 -16.71 -29.46
CA SER A 84 -6.84 -16.93 -29.73
C SER A 84 -6.01 -17.14 -28.46
N ASN A 85 -6.64 -17.12 -27.29
CA ASN A 85 -5.98 -17.11 -25.98
C ASN A 85 -4.80 -16.10 -25.96
N SER A 86 -5.00 -14.90 -26.51
CA SER A 86 -3.96 -13.89 -26.66
C SER A 86 -4.37 -12.56 -26.02
N ILE A 87 -3.39 -11.73 -25.67
CA ILE A 87 -3.62 -10.40 -25.09
C ILE A 87 -3.00 -9.36 -26.01
N SER A 88 -3.80 -8.38 -26.44
CA SER A 88 -3.35 -7.18 -27.14
C SER A 88 -3.15 -6.03 -26.14
N TYR A 89 -2.05 -5.30 -26.26
CA TYR A 89 -1.77 -4.10 -25.47
C TYR A 89 -1.83 -2.88 -26.38
N THR A 90 -2.74 -1.94 -26.14
CA THR A 90 -2.76 -0.65 -26.85
C THR A 90 -2.11 0.44 -26.00
N THR A 91 -0.98 0.96 -26.48
CA THR A 91 -0.21 2.01 -25.81
C THR A 91 -0.66 3.38 -26.29
N LEU A 92 -1.82 3.85 -25.84
CA LEU A 92 -2.08 5.29 -25.82
C LEU A 92 -1.35 5.84 -24.59
N THR A 93 -0.18 6.47 -24.77
CA THR A 93 0.53 7.17 -23.68
C THR A 93 -0.20 8.48 -23.34
N ARG A 94 -1.41 8.36 -22.80
CA ARG A 94 -2.03 9.43 -22.03
C ARG A 94 -1.81 9.08 -20.56
N PHE A 95 -1.02 9.88 -19.86
CA PHE A 95 -0.81 9.73 -18.42
C PHE A 95 -1.90 10.45 -17.66
N THR A 96 -2.29 9.93 -16.49
CA THR A 96 -3.18 10.65 -15.58
C THR A 96 -2.58 12.03 -15.29
N PRO A 97 -3.36 13.12 -15.36
CA PRO A 97 -2.86 14.46 -15.07
C PRO A 97 -2.18 14.51 -13.70
N VAL A 98 -0.96 15.03 -13.66
CA VAL A 98 -0.20 15.27 -12.44
C VAL A 98 -0.13 16.76 -12.13
N ARG A 99 0.03 17.11 -10.85
CA ARG A 99 0.19 18.50 -10.43
C ARG A 99 1.43 19.12 -11.08
N LEU A 100 1.30 20.33 -11.64
CA LEU A 100 2.45 21.08 -12.15
C LEU A 100 3.13 21.82 -10.99
N LEU A 101 4.31 21.35 -10.59
CA LEU A 101 5.15 22.03 -9.60
C LEU A 101 6.22 22.90 -10.27
N ALA A 102 6.43 24.09 -9.71
CA ALA A 102 7.61 24.89 -10.01
C ALA A 102 8.89 24.10 -9.65
N PRO A 103 10.00 24.26 -10.39
CA PRO A 103 11.23 23.50 -10.15
C PRO A 103 11.73 23.56 -8.70
N SER A 104 11.58 24.69 -8.01
CA SER A 104 11.98 24.86 -6.61
C SER A 104 11.15 24.05 -5.60
N ASN A 105 9.92 23.67 -5.96
CA ASN A 105 8.99 22.93 -5.10
C ASN A 105 8.95 21.45 -5.46
N ARG A 106 9.55 21.06 -6.58
CA ARG A 106 9.65 19.68 -7.02
C ARG A 106 10.81 19.00 -6.29
N LYS A 107 10.57 17.78 -5.81
CA LYS A 107 11.57 16.93 -5.17
C LYS A 107 11.89 15.74 -6.06
N ARG A 108 13.13 15.28 -6.00
CA ARG A 108 13.62 14.01 -6.56
C ARG A 108 13.54 12.95 -5.47
N ILE A 109 12.67 11.97 -5.66
CA ILE A 109 12.28 11.01 -4.63
C ILE A 109 12.63 9.60 -5.08
N LEU A 110 13.46 8.92 -4.29
CA LEU A 110 13.81 7.53 -4.50
C LEU A 110 12.88 6.63 -3.66
N VAL A 111 12.24 5.65 -4.29
CA VAL A 111 11.41 4.65 -3.62
C VAL A 111 11.97 3.26 -3.89
N THR A 112 12.66 2.68 -2.91
CA THR A 112 13.10 1.28 -3.00
C THR A 112 11.96 0.36 -2.60
N GLY A 113 11.75 -0.75 -3.30
CA GLY A 113 10.55 -1.59 -3.14
C GLY A 113 9.29 -0.92 -3.71
N GLY A 114 9.46 0.05 -4.61
CA GLY A 114 8.38 0.86 -5.18
C GLY A 114 7.42 0.09 -6.09
N ALA A 115 7.79 -1.11 -6.55
CA ALA A 115 6.91 -1.99 -7.33
C ALA A 115 6.21 -3.06 -6.47
N GLY A 116 6.34 -2.96 -5.13
CA GLY A 116 5.56 -3.75 -4.18
C GLY A 116 4.20 -3.14 -3.85
N PHE A 117 3.44 -3.79 -2.96
CA PHE A 117 2.11 -3.34 -2.53
C PHE A 117 2.12 -1.88 -2.03
N VAL A 118 2.72 -1.59 -0.87
CA VAL A 118 2.75 -0.24 -0.29
C VAL A 118 3.51 0.74 -1.19
N GLY A 119 4.66 0.31 -1.73
CA GLY A 119 5.51 1.14 -2.58
C GLY A 119 4.78 1.69 -3.80
N SER A 120 3.97 0.87 -4.47
CA SER A 120 3.26 1.30 -5.68
C SER A 120 2.19 2.37 -5.40
N HIS A 121 1.52 2.30 -4.24
CA HIS A 121 0.58 3.36 -3.80
C HIS A 121 1.30 4.65 -3.40
N LEU A 122 2.47 4.55 -2.77
CA LEU A 122 3.31 5.71 -2.49
C LEU A 122 3.76 6.38 -3.80
N VAL A 123 4.21 5.59 -4.78
CA VAL A 123 4.61 6.07 -6.11
C VAL A 123 3.45 6.82 -6.77
N ASP A 124 2.24 6.25 -6.79
CA ASP A 124 1.06 6.92 -7.35
C ASP A 124 0.81 8.28 -6.70
N ARG A 125 0.88 8.36 -5.37
CA ARG A 125 0.70 9.62 -4.64
C ARG A 125 1.78 10.64 -5.01
N LEU A 126 3.04 10.26 -5.01
CA LEU A 126 4.15 11.16 -5.32
C LEU A 126 4.11 11.64 -6.78
N MET A 127 3.70 10.77 -7.70
CA MET A 127 3.50 11.10 -9.12
C MET A 127 2.37 12.11 -9.30
N LEU A 128 1.19 11.87 -8.72
CA LEU A 128 0.05 12.79 -8.79
C LEU A 128 0.36 14.16 -8.16
N LEU A 129 1.23 14.19 -7.14
CA LEU A 129 1.73 15.43 -6.54
C LEU A 129 2.76 16.18 -7.39
N GLY A 130 3.20 15.62 -8.53
CA GLY A 130 4.06 16.30 -9.49
C GLY A 130 5.56 16.20 -9.21
N HIS A 131 5.99 15.28 -8.34
CA HIS A 131 7.40 15.05 -8.03
C HIS A 131 8.09 14.17 -9.08
N GLU A 132 9.42 14.18 -9.07
CA GLU A 132 10.25 13.24 -9.83
C GLU A 132 10.49 11.99 -9.00
N VAL A 133 10.07 10.83 -9.50
CA VAL A 133 10.05 9.57 -8.75
C VAL A 133 10.90 8.53 -9.46
N THR A 134 11.93 8.04 -8.78
CA THR A 134 12.73 6.90 -9.21
C THR A 134 12.40 5.68 -8.35
N VAL A 135 12.01 4.57 -8.98
CA VAL A 135 11.73 3.30 -8.31
C VAL A 135 12.91 2.34 -8.47
N LEU A 136 13.38 1.77 -7.34
CA LEU A 136 14.28 0.62 -7.34
C LEU A 136 13.54 -0.63 -6.89
N ASP A 137 13.52 -1.67 -7.70
CA ASP A 137 12.92 -2.96 -7.32
C ASP A 137 13.61 -4.11 -8.04
N ASN A 138 13.81 -5.25 -7.36
CA ASN A 138 14.37 -6.46 -7.96
C ASN A 138 13.29 -7.45 -8.45
N PHE A 139 12.01 -7.15 -8.18
CA PHE A 139 10.83 -7.95 -8.45
C PHE A 139 10.81 -9.31 -7.76
N PHE A 140 11.47 -9.44 -6.60
CA PHE A 140 11.41 -10.68 -5.82
C PHE A 140 9.98 -10.97 -5.34
N THR A 141 9.29 -9.96 -4.80
CA THR A 141 7.84 -10.04 -4.45
C THR A 141 7.01 -8.93 -5.10
N GLY A 142 7.65 -7.91 -5.66
CA GLY A 142 6.98 -6.85 -6.42
C GLY A 142 6.67 -7.28 -7.85
N SER A 143 5.90 -6.46 -8.57
CA SER A 143 5.61 -6.68 -9.99
C SER A 143 5.70 -5.38 -10.76
N LYS A 144 6.33 -5.41 -11.94
CA LYS A 144 6.39 -4.29 -12.88
C LYS A 144 5.01 -3.75 -13.25
N THR A 145 3.99 -4.61 -13.27
CA THR A 145 2.61 -4.23 -13.61
C THR A 145 1.95 -3.30 -12.58
N THR A 146 2.50 -3.18 -11.36
CA THR A 146 1.93 -2.31 -10.33
C THR A 146 2.23 -0.82 -10.55
N VAL A 147 3.23 -0.51 -11.37
CA VAL A 147 3.68 0.87 -11.67
C VAL A 147 3.79 1.12 -13.18
N SER A 148 3.33 0.19 -14.01
CA SER A 148 3.54 0.25 -15.46
C SER A 148 2.84 1.42 -16.14
N HIS A 149 1.77 1.95 -15.55
CA HIS A 149 1.04 3.13 -16.03
C HIS A 149 1.87 4.42 -15.97
N TRP A 150 2.98 4.45 -15.23
CA TRP A 150 3.91 5.58 -15.21
C TRP A 150 5.10 5.44 -16.15
N ILE A 151 5.31 4.26 -16.75
CA ILE A 151 6.48 4.03 -17.62
C ILE A 151 6.39 4.94 -18.84
N GLY A 152 7.42 5.76 -19.04
CA GLY A 152 7.52 6.76 -20.11
C GLY A 152 7.08 8.17 -19.69
N HIS A 153 6.50 8.35 -18.50
CA HIS A 153 6.20 9.67 -17.97
C HIS A 153 7.52 10.42 -17.67
N PRO A 154 7.66 11.72 -18.02
CA PRO A 154 8.92 12.46 -17.87
C PRO A 154 9.45 12.56 -16.44
N ASN A 155 8.55 12.49 -15.45
CA ASN A 155 8.91 12.51 -14.03
C ASN A 155 9.09 11.12 -13.40
N PHE A 156 9.03 10.03 -14.17
CA PHE A 156 9.11 8.66 -13.64
C PHE A 156 10.25 7.86 -14.24
N GLU A 157 11.03 7.23 -13.36
CA GLU A 157 12.05 6.26 -13.76
C GLU A 157 11.90 4.97 -12.95
N MET A 158 12.08 3.83 -13.61
CA MET A 158 12.08 2.53 -12.95
C MET A 158 13.37 1.79 -13.28
N VAL A 159 14.12 1.42 -12.25
CA VAL A 159 15.37 0.70 -12.37
C VAL A 159 15.23 -0.67 -11.70
N ARG A 160 15.50 -1.73 -12.47
CA ARG A 160 15.59 -3.08 -11.91
C ARG A 160 16.91 -3.20 -11.15
N HIS A 161 16.86 -3.10 -9.82
CA HIS A 161 18.04 -3.09 -8.97
C HIS A 161 17.77 -3.75 -7.63
N ASP A 162 18.76 -4.47 -7.11
CA ASP A 162 18.70 -5.04 -5.76
C ASP A 162 19.46 -4.14 -4.78
N VAL A 163 18.79 -3.70 -3.72
CA VAL A 163 19.36 -2.75 -2.75
C VAL A 163 20.60 -3.28 -2.03
N VAL A 164 20.85 -4.60 -2.03
CA VAL A 164 22.09 -5.16 -1.49
C VAL A 164 23.33 -4.71 -2.27
N GLU A 165 23.15 -4.31 -3.53
CA GLU A 165 24.20 -3.73 -4.37
C GLU A 165 24.17 -2.19 -4.26
N PRO A 166 25.34 -1.52 -4.21
CA PRO A 166 25.41 -0.06 -4.20
C PRO A 166 24.67 0.58 -5.39
N PHE A 167 24.03 1.72 -5.16
CA PHE A 167 23.34 2.50 -6.18
C PHE A 167 23.64 3.98 -6.01
N MET A 168 23.87 4.67 -7.13
CA MET A 168 24.31 6.07 -7.15
C MET A 168 23.33 6.90 -7.98
N ILE A 169 22.61 7.79 -7.30
CA ILE A 169 21.71 8.78 -7.91
C ILE A 169 21.71 10.03 -7.04
N GLU A 170 21.33 11.17 -7.60
CA GLU A 170 21.05 12.39 -6.85
C GLU A 170 19.57 12.44 -6.48
N CYS A 171 19.26 12.57 -5.19
CA CYS A 171 17.88 12.60 -4.69
C CYS A 171 17.78 13.46 -3.42
N ASP A 172 16.57 13.94 -3.14
CA ASP A 172 16.26 14.79 -1.99
C ASP A 172 15.59 14.01 -0.85
N GLN A 173 14.85 12.94 -1.20
CA GLN A 173 14.17 12.05 -0.25
C GLN A 173 14.33 10.59 -0.68
N ILE A 174 14.48 9.70 0.31
CA ILE A 174 14.52 8.25 0.11
C ILE A 174 13.46 7.60 0.99
N TYR A 175 12.49 6.94 0.36
CA TYR A 175 11.56 6.03 1.02
C TYR A 175 12.08 4.59 0.85
N HIS A 176 12.66 4.04 1.91
CA HIS A 176 13.26 2.72 1.91
C HIS A 176 12.26 1.63 2.31
N LEU A 177 11.53 1.08 1.32
CA LEU A 177 10.53 0.04 1.52
C LEU A 177 10.97 -1.37 1.08
N ALA A 178 12.15 -1.52 0.46
CA ALA A 178 12.62 -2.80 -0.07
C ALA A 178 12.91 -3.83 1.05
N CYS A 179 12.00 -4.77 1.26
CA CYS A 179 12.17 -5.97 2.08
C CYS A 179 10.97 -6.91 1.85
N PRO A 180 11.15 -8.24 1.74
CA PRO A 180 10.02 -9.18 1.73
C PRO A 180 9.23 -9.07 3.03
N ALA A 181 7.89 -8.97 2.96
CA ALA A 181 7.08 -8.58 4.12
C ALA A 181 6.14 -9.67 4.66
N SER A 182 5.78 -10.69 3.87
CA SER A 182 4.90 -11.76 4.33
C SER A 182 5.68 -12.95 4.89
N PRO A 183 5.17 -13.64 5.93
CA PRO A 183 5.88 -14.77 6.54
C PRO A 183 6.34 -15.85 5.56
N PRO A 184 5.50 -16.33 4.62
CA PRO A 184 5.95 -17.31 3.64
C PRO A 184 7.13 -16.80 2.80
N HIS A 185 7.11 -15.53 2.38
CA HIS A 185 8.13 -14.97 1.49
C HIS A 185 9.45 -14.64 2.19
N TYR A 186 9.42 -14.07 3.40
CA TYR A 186 10.67 -13.73 4.10
C TYR A 186 11.36 -14.97 4.69
N GLN A 187 10.60 -16.02 5.03
CA GLN A 187 11.15 -17.29 5.51
C GLN A 187 11.70 -18.16 4.37
N PHE A 188 11.14 -18.03 3.16
CA PHE A 188 11.59 -18.77 1.97
C PHE A 188 13.10 -18.63 1.74
N ASN A 189 13.65 -17.44 1.97
CA ASN A 189 15.09 -17.21 1.93
C ASN A 189 15.53 -16.27 3.06
N ALA A 190 15.62 -16.83 4.26
CA ALA A 190 16.01 -16.10 5.47
C ALA A 190 17.35 -15.33 5.32
N VAL A 191 18.34 -15.92 4.65
CA VAL A 191 19.65 -15.27 4.41
C VAL A 191 19.50 -14.06 3.48
N LYS A 192 18.68 -14.16 2.43
CA LYS A 192 18.43 -13.02 1.54
C LYS A 192 17.64 -11.93 2.27
N THR A 193 16.64 -12.28 3.06
CA THR A 193 15.86 -11.34 3.88
C THR A 193 16.76 -10.49 4.77
N ILE A 194 17.63 -11.12 5.57
CA ILE A 194 18.51 -10.38 6.47
C ILE A 194 19.56 -9.56 5.70
N LYS A 195 20.09 -10.07 4.57
CA LYS A 195 20.97 -9.28 3.69
C LYS A 195 20.27 -8.04 3.14
N THR A 196 19.04 -8.16 2.68
CA THR A 196 18.24 -7.03 2.19
C THR A 196 17.99 -6.02 3.30
N SER A 197 17.62 -6.44 4.51
CA SER A 197 17.39 -5.54 5.64
C SER A 197 18.67 -4.87 6.14
N PHE A 198 19.81 -5.56 6.14
CA PHE A 198 21.08 -5.02 6.63
C PHE A 198 21.85 -4.26 5.53
N MET A 199 22.31 -4.97 4.49
CA MET A 199 23.12 -4.39 3.41
C MET A 199 22.32 -3.36 2.60
N GLY A 200 21.04 -3.65 2.36
CA GLY A 200 20.15 -2.71 1.65
C GLY A 200 19.99 -1.40 2.40
N THR A 201 19.73 -1.45 3.70
CA THR A 201 19.65 -0.24 4.54
C THR A 201 21.00 0.46 4.63
N LEU A 202 22.11 -0.27 4.79
CA LEU A 202 23.46 0.30 4.83
C LEU A 202 23.78 1.10 3.55
N ASN A 203 23.50 0.51 2.37
CA ASN A 203 23.73 1.17 1.08
C ASN A 203 22.86 2.43 0.92
N MET A 204 21.58 2.35 1.29
CA MET A 204 20.67 3.50 1.16
C MET A 204 20.95 4.62 2.16
N LEU A 205 21.42 4.30 3.37
CA LEU A 205 21.92 5.30 4.32
C LEU A 205 23.23 5.93 3.83
N GLY A 206 24.13 5.15 3.23
CA GLY A 206 25.34 5.68 2.58
C GLY A 206 25.00 6.62 1.42
N LEU A 207 23.97 6.29 0.63
CA LEU A 207 23.41 7.16 -0.39
C LEU A 207 22.85 8.46 0.22
N ALA A 208 22.00 8.36 1.25
CA ALA A 208 21.40 9.49 1.95
C ALA A 208 22.47 10.45 2.52
N LYS A 209 23.51 9.89 3.14
CA LYS A 209 24.66 10.66 3.64
C LYS A 209 25.34 11.46 2.53
N ARG A 210 25.58 10.83 1.37
CA ARG A 210 26.28 11.47 0.24
C ARG A 210 25.46 12.61 -0.37
N THR A 211 24.17 12.39 -0.60
CA THR A 211 23.29 13.36 -1.27
C THR A 211 22.63 14.33 -0.31
N LYS A 212 22.78 14.13 1.01
CA LYS A 212 22.04 14.81 2.07
C LYS A 212 20.52 14.61 1.95
N ALA A 213 20.10 13.50 1.34
CA ALA A 213 18.69 13.17 1.26
C ALA A 213 18.12 12.85 2.65
N ARG A 214 16.88 13.25 2.90
CA ARG A 214 16.13 12.77 4.05
C ARG A 214 15.73 11.30 3.82
N PHE A 215 16.01 10.45 4.79
CA PHE A 215 15.85 9.00 4.69
C PHE A 215 14.72 8.52 5.60
N LEU A 216 13.69 7.87 5.02
CA LEU A 216 12.66 7.17 5.77
C LEU A 216 12.81 5.67 5.60
N ILE A 217 12.84 4.93 6.69
CA ILE A 217 12.79 3.46 6.67
C ILE A 217 11.42 2.94 7.08
N SER A 218 10.91 1.96 6.32
CA SER A 218 9.76 1.16 6.73
C SER A 218 10.21 0.09 7.72
N SER A 219 10.16 0.43 9.00
CA SER A 219 10.20 -0.56 10.08
C SER A 219 8.84 -1.26 10.20
N THR A 220 8.66 -2.06 11.24
CA THR A 220 7.53 -2.97 11.39
C THR A 220 7.13 -3.10 12.85
N SER A 221 5.86 -3.40 13.09
CA SER A 221 5.38 -3.84 14.41
C SER A 221 5.99 -5.17 14.88
N GLU A 222 6.56 -5.99 13.99
CA GLU A 222 7.24 -7.24 14.36
C GLU A 222 8.49 -7.01 15.23
N ILE A 223 9.08 -5.81 15.26
CA ILE A 223 10.20 -5.52 16.16
C ILE A 223 9.81 -5.64 17.64
N TYR A 224 8.51 -5.54 17.94
CA TYR A 224 7.95 -5.71 19.28
C TYR A 224 7.81 -7.20 19.65
N GLY A 225 7.89 -8.10 18.67
CA GLY A 225 7.84 -9.55 18.85
C GLY A 225 6.49 -10.06 19.36
N ASP A 226 6.53 -10.85 20.43
CA ASP A 226 5.37 -11.26 21.22
C ASP A 226 5.25 -10.35 22.44
N PRO A 227 4.53 -9.21 22.33
CA PRO A 227 4.64 -8.12 23.29
C PRO A 227 4.01 -8.47 24.63
N GLU A 228 4.68 -8.11 25.71
CA GLU A 228 4.18 -8.25 27.10
C GLU A 228 3.38 -7.02 27.55
N VAL A 229 3.23 -6.01 26.68
CA VAL A 229 2.54 -4.74 26.92
C VAL A 229 1.47 -4.51 25.85
N HIS A 230 0.31 -3.99 26.23
CA HIS A 230 -0.81 -3.73 25.31
C HIS A 230 -1.57 -2.43 25.68
N PRO A 231 -1.71 -1.44 24.77
CA PRO A 231 -1.19 -1.39 23.40
C PRO A 231 0.36 -1.32 23.37
N GLN A 232 0.97 -1.36 22.18
CA GLN A 232 2.44 -1.28 22.03
C GLN A 232 2.89 0.18 21.77
N PRO A 233 3.47 0.87 22.77
CA PRO A 233 4.08 2.19 22.58
C PRO A 233 5.48 2.10 21.95
N GLU A 234 5.98 3.20 21.37
CA GLU A 234 7.28 3.19 20.68
C GLU A 234 8.50 3.09 21.62
N ASP A 235 8.34 3.31 22.92
CA ASP A 235 9.39 3.14 23.93
C ASP A 235 9.57 1.67 24.35
N TYR A 236 8.62 0.79 24.05
CA TYR A 236 8.74 -0.64 24.31
C TYR A 236 9.85 -1.28 23.44
N TRP A 237 10.75 -2.02 24.09
CA TRP A 237 11.92 -2.60 23.42
C TRP A 237 11.64 -3.86 22.60
N GLY A 238 10.49 -4.49 22.83
CA GLY A 238 10.12 -5.74 22.18
C GLY A 238 10.58 -6.98 22.94
N HIS A 239 9.86 -8.09 22.73
CA HIS A 239 10.20 -9.42 23.22
C HIS A 239 10.29 -10.36 22.01
N VAL A 240 11.49 -10.45 21.44
CA VAL A 240 11.76 -11.09 20.15
C VAL A 240 12.72 -12.25 20.36
N ASN A 241 12.44 -13.40 19.73
CA ASN A 241 13.35 -14.54 19.71
C ASN A 241 14.40 -14.35 18.59
N PRO A 242 15.69 -14.15 18.91
CA PRO A 242 16.71 -13.78 17.92
C PRO A 242 17.16 -14.94 17.01
N ILE A 243 16.76 -16.17 17.30
CA ILE A 243 17.14 -17.37 16.54
C ILE A 243 15.95 -18.16 16.00
N GLY A 244 14.73 -17.67 16.22
CA GLY A 244 13.51 -18.28 15.72
C GLY A 244 13.40 -18.22 14.20
N PRO A 245 12.46 -18.96 13.59
CA PRO A 245 12.27 -18.98 12.13
C PRO A 245 11.91 -17.62 11.53
N ARG A 246 11.36 -16.70 12.35
CA ARG A 246 10.99 -15.32 11.96
C ARG A 246 12.12 -14.31 12.16
N ALA A 247 13.19 -14.68 12.87
CA ALA A 247 14.25 -13.76 13.29
C ALA A 247 14.96 -13.08 12.10
N CYS A 248 15.02 -13.71 10.92
CA CYS A 248 15.61 -13.10 9.73
C CYS A 248 14.94 -11.78 9.32
N TYR A 249 13.63 -11.66 9.56
CA TYR A 249 12.86 -10.45 9.33
C TYR A 249 12.86 -9.56 10.57
N ASP A 250 12.57 -10.13 11.74
CA ASP A 250 12.40 -9.37 12.99
C ASP A 250 13.71 -8.67 13.40
N GLU A 251 14.80 -9.44 13.53
CA GLU A 251 16.13 -8.89 13.83
C GLU A 251 16.68 -8.07 12.65
N GLY A 252 16.35 -8.45 11.42
CA GLY A 252 16.68 -7.67 10.23
C GLY A 252 16.13 -6.25 10.30
N LYS A 253 14.88 -6.07 10.72
CA LYS A 253 14.26 -4.75 10.88
C LYS A 253 14.77 -4.00 12.13
N ARG A 254 15.04 -4.71 13.23
CA ARG A 254 15.64 -4.12 14.45
C ARG A 254 17.05 -3.57 14.18
N VAL A 255 17.90 -4.31 13.47
CA VAL A 255 19.23 -3.82 13.11
C VAL A 255 19.16 -2.67 12.11
N ALA A 256 18.15 -2.63 11.23
CA ALA A 256 17.95 -1.54 10.30
C ALA A 256 17.57 -0.22 11.00
N GLU A 257 16.75 -0.25 12.07
CA GLU A 257 16.55 0.93 12.93
C GLU A 257 17.86 1.37 13.61
N THR A 258 18.65 0.40 14.08
CA THR A 258 19.95 0.65 14.74
C THR A 258 20.94 1.34 13.80
N LEU A 259 21.08 0.86 12.57
CA LEU A 259 21.90 1.49 11.53
C LEU A 259 21.43 2.92 11.25
N THR A 260 20.12 3.10 11.12
CA THR A 260 19.50 4.41 10.85
C THR A 260 19.88 5.43 11.92
N TYR A 261 19.75 5.09 13.20
CA TYR A 261 20.17 5.97 14.30
C TYR A 261 21.70 6.05 14.50
N GLY A 262 22.46 5.08 13.98
CA GLY A 262 23.91 5.18 13.88
C GLY A 262 24.32 6.32 12.95
N PHE A 263 23.82 6.32 11.71
CA PHE A 263 24.06 7.37 10.72
C PHE A 263 23.50 8.73 11.16
N HIS A 264 22.36 8.76 11.84
CA HIS A 264 21.83 10.01 12.39
C HIS A 264 22.78 10.66 13.41
N ARG A 265 23.25 9.87 14.39
CA ARG A 265 24.11 10.39 15.48
C ARG A 265 25.53 10.69 15.05
N GLN A 266 26.11 9.84 14.18
CA GLN A 266 27.53 9.95 13.79
C GLN A 266 27.73 10.88 12.60
N ASP A 267 26.82 10.83 11.62
CA ASP A 267 26.98 11.52 10.32
C ASP A 267 25.95 12.62 10.08
N GLY A 268 25.01 12.83 11.00
CA GLY A 268 23.98 13.86 10.88
C GLY A 268 22.96 13.60 9.77
N VAL A 269 22.80 12.35 9.33
CA VAL A 269 21.78 12.00 8.32
C VAL A 269 20.39 12.31 8.89
N ASP A 270 19.56 12.96 8.08
CA ASP A 270 18.19 13.31 8.46
C ASP A 270 17.28 12.10 8.27
N VAL A 271 16.81 11.48 9.37
CA VAL A 271 16.17 10.16 9.35
C VAL A 271 14.75 10.15 9.90
N ARG A 272 13.92 9.26 9.37
CA ARG A 272 12.55 8.99 9.80
C ARG A 272 12.36 7.48 9.91
N VAL A 273 11.69 7.03 10.97
CA VAL A 273 11.45 5.59 11.21
C VAL A 273 9.96 5.35 11.40
N ALA A 274 9.33 4.69 10.41
CA ALA A 274 7.92 4.32 10.48
C ALA A 274 7.79 2.86 10.95
N ARG A 275 7.20 2.63 12.12
CA ARG A 275 6.87 1.28 12.61
C ARG A 275 5.46 0.91 12.13
N ILE A 276 5.42 0.20 11.01
CA ILE A 276 4.18 -0.07 10.29
C ILE A 276 3.45 -1.27 10.91
N PHE A 277 2.17 -1.09 11.22
CA PHE A 277 1.26 -2.15 11.66
C PHE A 277 0.53 -2.77 10.46
N ASN A 278 -0.21 -3.85 10.68
CA ASN A 278 -0.82 -4.65 9.62
C ASN A 278 -1.64 -3.79 8.65
N THR A 279 -1.13 -3.64 7.42
CA THR A 279 -1.76 -2.88 6.35
C THR A 279 -2.32 -3.80 5.28
N TYR A 280 -3.48 -3.42 4.71
CA TYR A 280 -4.14 -4.12 3.62
C TYR A 280 -4.71 -3.14 2.59
N GLY A 281 -5.04 -3.64 1.39
CA GLY A 281 -5.64 -2.86 0.31
C GLY A 281 -5.32 -3.42 -1.08
N PRO A 282 -5.79 -2.74 -2.15
CA PRO A 282 -5.50 -3.08 -3.53
C PRO A 282 -4.01 -3.28 -3.80
N ARG A 283 -3.65 -4.16 -4.74
CA ARG A 283 -2.27 -4.59 -5.07
C ARG A 283 -1.54 -5.41 -3.99
N MET A 284 -2.12 -5.64 -2.82
CA MET A 284 -1.64 -6.68 -1.91
C MET A 284 -1.70 -8.04 -2.61
N ASN A 285 -0.64 -8.85 -2.50
CA ASN A 285 -0.59 -10.17 -3.15
C ASN A 285 -1.76 -11.06 -2.63
N PRO A 286 -2.62 -11.59 -3.50
CA PRO A 286 -3.73 -12.48 -3.10
C PRO A 286 -3.27 -13.75 -2.37
N TYR A 287 -2.05 -14.21 -2.68
CA TYR A 287 -1.40 -15.38 -2.08
C TYR A 287 -0.37 -15.00 -1.01
N ASP A 288 -0.49 -13.79 -0.45
CA ASP A 288 0.41 -13.28 0.59
C ASP A 288 0.46 -14.16 1.85
N GLY A 289 -0.63 -14.90 2.12
CA GLY A 289 -0.75 -15.85 3.22
C GLY A 289 -1.31 -15.24 4.51
N ARG A 290 -1.49 -13.92 4.58
CA ARG A 290 -2.16 -13.24 5.71
C ARG A 290 -3.69 -13.37 5.63
N VAL A 291 -4.33 -13.18 6.80
CA VAL A 291 -5.77 -13.41 7.01
C VAL A 291 -6.68 -12.62 6.06
N VAL A 292 -6.35 -11.37 5.76
CA VAL A 292 -7.18 -10.49 4.91
C VAL A 292 -7.29 -11.04 3.49
N SER A 293 -6.16 -11.33 2.85
CA SER A 293 -6.15 -11.85 1.48
C SER A 293 -6.78 -13.24 1.41
N ASN A 294 -6.46 -14.13 2.35
CA ASN A 294 -6.98 -15.49 2.36
C ASN A 294 -8.51 -15.52 2.46
N PHE A 295 -9.11 -14.76 3.38
CA PHE A 295 -10.58 -14.73 3.52
C PHE A 295 -11.27 -14.18 2.29
N ILE A 296 -10.74 -13.10 1.70
CA ILE A 296 -11.34 -12.52 0.49
C ILE A 296 -11.26 -13.51 -0.68
N VAL A 297 -10.10 -14.15 -0.88
CA VAL A 297 -9.92 -15.11 -1.98
C VAL A 297 -10.79 -16.35 -1.79
N GLN A 298 -10.84 -16.91 -0.57
CA GLN A 298 -11.72 -18.04 -0.24
C GLN A 298 -13.19 -17.68 -0.53
N ALA A 299 -13.64 -16.54 0.00
CA ALA A 299 -15.01 -16.07 -0.19
C ALA A 299 -15.35 -15.87 -1.68
N LEU A 300 -14.47 -15.23 -2.46
CA LEU A 300 -14.68 -15.00 -3.89
C LEU A 300 -14.71 -16.29 -4.71
N LYS A 301 -13.96 -17.33 -4.29
CA LYS A 301 -13.96 -18.66 -4.92
C LYS A 301 -15.11 -19.56 -4.44
N GLY A 302 -15.92 -19.10 -3.48
CA GLY A 302 -16.96 -19.91 -2.85
C GLY A 302 -16.43 -21.00 -1.90
N GLU A 303 -15.16 -20.89 -1.49
CA GLU A 303 -14.51 -21.77 -0.52
C GLU A 303 -14.78 -21.30 0.92
N ASP A 304 -14.76 -22.23 1.87
CA ASP A 304 -14.97 -21.90 3.29
C ASP A 304 -13.83 -21.06 3.89
N LEU A 305 -14.21 -20.08 4.72
CA LEU A 305 -13.27 -19.19 5.39
C LEU A 305 -12.62 -19.93 6.54
N THR A 306 -11.30 -20.11 6.47
CA THR A 306 -10.55 -20.90 7.45
C THR A 306 -10.01 -20.05 8.60
N VAL A 307 -10.68 -20.06 9.74
CA VAL A 307 -10.21 -19.41 10.97
C VAL A 307 -9.31 -20.37 11.74
N TYR A 308 -8.08 -19.96 12.06
CA TYR A 308 -7.21 -20.74 12.93
C TYR A 308 -7.41 -20.34 14.40
N GLY A 309 -7.49 -21.32 15.31
CA GLY A 309 -7.82 -21.11 16.73
C GLY A 309 -9.33 -21.06 16.99
N ASP A 310 -9.74 -20.39 18.07
CA ASP A 310 -11.14 -20.20 18.44
C ASP A 310 -11.75 -18.90 17.88
N GLY A 311 -10.98 -18.14 17.11
CA GLY A 311 -11.40 -16.89 16.47
C GLY A 311 -11.40 -15.67 17.39
N LYS A 312 -11.08 -15.81 18.69
CA LYS A 312 -11.12 -14.71 19.68
C LYS A 312 -9.86 -13.85 19.69
N GLN A 313 -8.79 -14.31 19.05
CA GLN A 313 -7.57 -13.52 18.89
C GLN A 313 -7.88 -12.23 18.11
N THR A 314 -7.26 -11.13 18.51
CA THR A 314 -7.54 -9.81 17.94
C THR A 314 -6.43 -9.35 17.01
N ARG A 315 -6.80 -8.59 15.98
CA ARG A 315 -5.87 -7.90 15.09
C ARG A 315 -6.40 -6.50 14.78
N SER A 316 -5.47 -5.57 14.62
CA SER A 316 -5.76 -4.25 14.07
C SER A 316 -5.39 -4.18 12.59
N PHE A 317 -6.27 -3.62 11.75
CA PHE A 317 -6.04 -3.49 10.31
C PHE A 317 -6.08 -2.03 9.86
N GLN A 318 -5.03 -1.62 9.15
CA GLN A 318 -4.89 -0.28 8.58
C GLN A 318 -5.10 -0.33 7.06
N TYR A 319 -5.86 0.61 6.51
CA TYR A 319 -5.99 0.74 5.07
C TYR A 319 -4.78 1.42 4.44
N VAL A 320 -4.41 1.02 3.22
CA VAL A 320 -3.18 1.49 2.54
C VAL A 320 -3.10 3.01 2.40
N HIS A 321 -4.21 3.70 2.10
CA HIS A 321 -4.18 5.17 1.97
C HIS A 321 -3.88 5.88 3.28
N ASP A 322 -4.36 5.35 4.43
CA ASP A 322 -3.99 5.88 5.74
C ASP A 322 -2.49 5.69 6.00
N LEU A 323 -1.91 4.55 5.61
CA LEU A 323 -0.47 4.33 5.71
C LEU A 323 0.30 5.33 4.85
N ILE A 324 -0.08 5.52 3.59
CA ILE A 324 0.63 6.46 2.71
C ILE A 324 0.57 7.88 3.25
N ASP A 325 -0.58 8.33 3.76
CA ASP A 325 -0.70 9.62 4.43
C ASP A 325 0.23 9.70 5.66
N GLY A 326 0.34 8.64 6.45
CA GLY A 326 1.27 8.58 7.58
C GLY A 326 2.75 8.67 7.17
N LEU A 327 3.14 7.96 6.10
CA LEU A 327 4.51 7.96 5.58
C LEU A 327 4.91 9.33 5.02
N ILE A 328 4.03 9.96 4.23
CA ILE A 328 4.28 11.29 3.67
C ILE A 328 4.30 12.34 4.79
N ALA A 329 3.43 12.21 5.81
CA ALA A 329 3.44 13.11 6.98
C ALA A 329 4.76 13.00 7.74
N LEU A 330 5.19 11.77 8.05
CA LEU A 330 6.42 11.54 8.79
C LEU A 330 7.65 12.06 8.01
N MET A 331 7.75 11.76 6.72
CA MET A 331 8.83 12.25 5.86
C MET A 331 8.96 13.78 5.90
N ASN A 332 7.85 14.50 5.85
CA ASN A 332 7.87 15.96 5.77
C ASN A 332 7.81 16.66 7.14
N SER A 333 7.63 15.93 8.23
CA SER A 333 7.70 16.46 9.60
C SER A 333 9.14 16.59 10.12
N ASP A 334 9.30 17.18 11.31
CA ASP A 334 10.57 17.23 12.06
C ASP A 334 10.72 16.10 13.08
N GLU A 335 9.78 15.15 13.15
CA GLU A 335 9.85 14.01 14.09
C GLU A 335 10.85 12.96 13.60
N SER A 336 11.99 12.84 14.28
CA SER A 336 13.03 11.85 13.97
C SER A 336 12.93 10.57 14.81
N ARG A 337 12.16 10.56 15.91
CA ARG A 337 11.95 9.36 16.71
C ARG A 337 11.08 8.35 15.95
N PRO A 338 11.09 7.06 16.32
CA PRO A 338 10.21 6.09 15.67
C PRO A 338 8.76 6.47 15.88
N VAL A 339 7.90 6.27 14.88
CA VAL A 339 6.47 6.54 14.98
C VAL A 339 5.69 5.30 14.57
N ASN A 340 4.79 4.85 15.43
CA ASN A 340 3.82 3.82 15.09
C ASN A 340 2.82 4.37 14.07
N ILE A 341 2.72 3.71 12.91
CA ILE A 341 1.73 4.02 11.88
C ILE A 341 0.83 2.80 11.75
N GLY A 342 -0.42 2.95 12.20
CA GLY A 342 -1.37 1.85 12.32
C GLY A 342 -2.77 2.32 12.65
N ASN A 343 -3.71 1.38 12.68
CA ASN A 343 -5.07 1.63 13.16
C ASN A 343 -5.25 1.04 14.55
N GLY A 344 -5.88 1.77 15.45
CA GLY A 344 -6.15 1.32 16.82
C GLY A 344 -7.39 0.45 16.95
N ASP A 345 -8.21 0.33 15.90
CA ASP A 345 -9.42 -0.51 15.90
C ASP A 345 -9.01 -1.98 15.87
N GLU A 346 -9.47 -2.76 16.86
CA GLU A 346 -9.26 -4.20 16.93
C GLU A 346 -10.52 -4.96 16.51
N PHE A 347 -10.31 -6.07 15.82
CA PHE A 347 -11.35 -7.02 15.43
C PHE A 347 -10.93 -8.40 15.91
N THR A 348 -11.88 -9.19 16.42
CA THR A 348 -11.64 -10.63 16.54
C THR A 348 -11.56 -11.24 15.13
N ILE A 349 -10.81 -12.32 14.97
CA ILE A 349 -10.71 -12.98 13.66
C ILE A 349 -12.07 -13.57 13.23
N GLY A 350 -12.90 -14.00 14.18
CA GLY A 350 -14.28 -14.42 13.91
C GLY A 350 -15.14 -13.29 13.32
N GLU A 351 -15.21 -12.14 13.99
CA GLU A 351 -15.95 -10.95 13.49
C GLU A 351 -15.40 -10.50 12.13
N PHE A 352 -14.09 -10.56 11.95
CA PHE A 352 -13.46 -10.18 10.70
C PHE A 352 -13.83 -11.13 9.55
N ALA A 353 -13.90 -12.45 9.79
CA ALA A 353 -14.33 -13.43 8.80
C ALA A 353 -15.79 -13.19 8.37
N GLU A 354 -16.68 -12.90 9.31
CA GLU A 354 -18.08 -12.53 9.00
C GLU A 354 -18.16 -11.25 8.16
N LEU A 355 -17.41 -10.22 8.56
CA LEU A 355 -17.35 -8.96 7.83
C LEU A 355 -16.88 -9.14 6.38
N VAL A 356 -15.82 -9.92 6.16
CA VAL A 356 -15.30 -10.21 4.82
C VAL A 356 -16.35 -10.94 3.97
N ARG A 357 -16.97 -11.99 4.53
CA ARG A 357 -18.01 -12.76 3.83
C ARG A 357 -19.17 -11.85 3.38
N ASP A 358 -19.65 -10.98 4.26
CA ASP A 358 -20.77 -10.09 3.95
C ASP A 358 -20.42 -9.04 2.89
N ILE A 359 -19.19 -8.52 2.90
CA ILE A 359 -18.72 -7.56 1.89
C ILE A 359 -18.56 -8.24 0.53
N VAL A 360 -18.00 -9.45 0.49
CA VAL A 360 -17.87 -10.22 -0.75
C VAL A 360 -19.24 -10.51 -1.34
N GLU A 361 -20.19 -10.98 -0.52
CA GLU A 361 -21.56 -11.23 -0.94
C GLU A 361 -22.25 -9.95 -1.47
N LYS A 362 -22.05 -8.80 -0.81
CA LYS A 362 -22.54 -7.50 -1.27
C LYS A 362 -21.99 -7.15 -2.66
N VAL A 363 -20.67 -7.16 -2.84
CA VAL A 363 -20.01 -6.78 -4.11
C VAL A 363 -20.39 -7.75 -5.24
N GLN A 364 -20.48 -9.05 -4.94
CA GLN A 364 -20.94 -10.06 -5.88
C GLN A 364 -22.37 -9.79 -6.38
N LYS A 365 -23.30 -9.47 -5.46
CA LYS A 365 -24.69 -9.11 -5.80
C LYS A 365 -24.77 -7.85 -6.67
N GLU A 366 -23.99 -6.81 -6.37
CA GLU A 366 -23.99 -5.56 -7.14
C GLU A 366 -23.56 -5.76 -8.60
N ASP A 367 -22.59 -6.64 -8.83
CA ASP A 367 -22.09 -6.98 -10.16
C ASP A 367 -22.94 -8.04 -10.88
N GLY A 368 -24.02 -8.54 -10.25
CA GLY A 368 -24.88 -9.58 -10.81
C GLY A 368 -24.28 -10.98 -10.83
N ASP A 369 -23.20 -11.21 -10.06
CA ASP A 369 -22.51 -12.49 -9.92
C ASP A 369 -23.01 -13.18 -8.64
N LEU A 370 -24.13 -13.90 -8.73
CA LEU A 370 -24.74 -14.51 -7.56
C LEU A 370 -23.95 -15.75 -7.13
N PRO A 371 -23.44 -15.81 -5.88
CA PRO A 371 -22.68 -16.96 -5.43
C PRO A 371 -23.59 -18.20 -5.38
N THR A 372 -23.08 -19.33 -5.89
CA THR A 372 -23.81 -20.61 -5.90
C THR A 372 -24.04 -21.16 -4.49
N ARG A 373 -23.16 -20.81 -3.55
CA ARG A 373 -23.18 -21.18 -2.13
C ARG A 373 -22.64 -20.00 -1.33
N ARG A 374 -23.20 -19.77 -0.13
CA ARG A 374 -22.59 -18.87 0.86
C ARG A 374 -21.52 -19.65 1.64
N PRO A 375 -20.25 -19.21 1.64
CA PRO A 375 -19.17 -19.86 2.39
C PRO A 375 -19.45 -19.97 3.89
N GLU A 376 -19.08 -21.11 4.48
CA GLU A 376 -19.09 -21.30 5.93
C GLU A 376 -17.77 -20.83 6.56
N ILE A 377 -17.79 -20.58 7.87
CA ILE A 377 -16.58 -20.26 8.64
C ILE A 377 -16.17 -21.53 9.38
N VAL A 378 -14.97 -22.03 9.06
CA VAL A 378 -14.45 -23.32 9.57
C VAL A 378 -13.24 -23.05 10.46
N TYR A 379 -13.20 -23.70 11.62
CA TYR A 379 -12.14 -23.54 12.61
C TYR A 379 -11.08 -24.65 12.49
N LYS A 380 -9.80 -24.27 12.52
CA LYS A 380 -8.64 -25.18 12.47
C LYS A 380 -7.66 -24.91 13.63
N PRO A 381 -6.75 -25.85 13.98
CA PRO A 381 -5.74 -25.62 15.03
C PRO A 381 -4.83 -24.42 14.74
N ILE A 382 -4.39 -23.70 15.77
CA ILE A 382 -3.55 -22.50 15.63
C ILE A 382 -2.12 -22.84 15.16
N PRO A 383 -1.52 -22.06 14.24
CA PRO A 383 -0.10 -22.17 13.92
C PRO A 383 0.79 -21.84 15.12
N THR A 384 1.97 -22.45 15.19
CA THR A 384 3.00 -22.16 16.21
C THR A 384 3.47 -20.71 16.11
N ASP A 385 3.66 -20.04 17.25
CA ASP A 385 4.21 -18.68 17.40
C ASP A 385 3.46 -17.56 16.67
N ASP A 386 2.14 -17.69 16.43
CA ASP A 386 1.33 -16.56 15.95
C ASP A 386 1.00 -15.61 17.13
N PRO A 387 1.38 -14.33 17.09
CA PRO A 387 1.17 -13.41 18.21
C PRO A 387 -0.29 -13.31 18.63
N GLN A 388 -0.60 -13.32 19.93
CA GLN A 388 -2.02 -13.35 20.33
C GLN A 388 -2.73 -12.01 20.16
N LYS A 389 -2.03 -10.90 20.44
CA LYS A 389 -2.60 -9.54 20.41
C LYS A 389 -1.58 -8.55 19.86
N ARG A 390 -2.04 -7.63 19.02
CA ARG A 390 -1.22 -6.54 18.50
C ARG A 390 -2.09 -5.32 18.20
N ARG A 391 -1.78 -4.21 18.85
CA ARG A 391 -2.49 -2.93 18.74
C ARG A 391 -1.49 -1.78 18.89
N PRO A 392 -1.39 -0.88 17.90
CA PRO A 392 -0.51 0.27 18.01
C PRO A 392 -1.04 1.26 19.05
N ASP A 393 -0.14 1.80 19.88
CA ASP A 393 -0.35 3.13 20.43
C ASP A 393 0.07 4.16 19.37
N THR A 394 -0.86 4.98 18.90
CA THR A 394 -0.63 6.01 17.86
C THR A 394 -0.61 7.43 18.43
N THR A 395 -0.47 7.58 19.75
CA THR A 395 -0.44 8.88 20.43
C THR A 395 0.62 9.81 19.83
N ARG A 396 1.84 9.29 19.60
CA ARG A 396 2.92 10.06 18.97
C ARG A 396 2.55 10.54 17.57
N ALA A 397 1.99 9.67 16.73
CA ALA A 397 1.58 10.05 15.38
C ALA A 397 0.49 11.14 15.38
N LYS A 398 -0.43 11.08 16.35
CA LYS A 398 -1.46 12.10 16.53
C LYS A 398 -0.87 13.43 16.99
N GLU A 399 0.09 13.42 17.89
CA GLU A 399 0.69 14.63 18.47
C GLU A 399 1.70 15.30 17.51
N SER A 400 2.64 14.53 16.97
CA SER A 400 3.74 15.07 16.15
C SER A 400 3.37 15.22 14.68
N LEU A 401 2.55 14.30 14.14
CA LEU A 401 2.17 14.31 12.74
C LEU A 401 0.76 14.85 12.50
N GLN A 402 -0.03 15.06 13.57
CA GLN A 402 -1.47 15.36 13.46
C GLN A 402 -2.22 14.32 12.61
N TRP A 403 -1.73 13.09 12.61
CA TRP A 403 -2.22 12.01 11.75
C TRP A 403 -3.00 10.99 12.56
N GLN A 404 -4.10 10.50 11.98
CA GLN A 404 -4.87 9.37 12.48
C GLN A 404 -5.56 8.69 11.28
N PRO A 405 -5.82 7.36 11.34
CA PRO A 405 -6.50 6.65 10.27
C PRO A 405 -7.93 7.16 10.09
N ARG A 406 -8.30 7.44 8.84
CA ARG A 406 -9.62 7.94 8.45
C ARG A 406 -10.52 6.82 7.91
N TRP A 407 -9.94 5.80 7.29
CA TRP A 407 -10.70 4.74 6.64
C TRP A 407 -11.26 3.75 7.67
N THR A 408 -12.52 3.36 7.47
CA THR A 408 -13.08 2.21 8.18
C THR A 408 -12.61 0.91 7.53
N VAL A 409 -12.47 -0.15 8.34
CA VAL A 409 -12.06 -1.46 7.81
C VAL A 409 -13.02 -1.96 6.73
N ARG A 410 -14.32 -1.74 6.92
CA ARG A 410 -15.37 -2.07 5.94
C ARG A 410 -15.13 -1.42 4.57
N MET A 411 -14.85 -0.13 4.52
CA MET A 411 -14.64 0.59 3.26
C MET A 411 -13.38 0.11 2.54
N GLY A 412 -12.28 -0.06 3.27
CA GLY A 412 -11.04 -0.59 2.68
C GLY A 412 -11.20 -2.02 2.15
N LEU A 413 -11.99 -2.86 2.83
CA LEU A 413 -12.28 -4.23 2.39
C LEU A 413 -13.09 -4.24 1.10
N GLU A 414 -14.10 -3.38 0.99
CA GLU A 414 -14.92 -3.25 -0.22
C GLU A 414 -14.07 -2.91 -1.45
N GLU A 415 -13.15 -1.95 -1.35
CA GLU A 415 -12.23 -1.63 -2.45
C GLU A 415 -11.29 -2.79 -2.80
N MET A 416 -10.77 -3.50 -1.79
CA MET A 416 -9.90 -4.64 -2.00
C MET A 416 -10.63 -5.82 -2.68
N VAL A 417 -11.88 -6.07 -2.30
CA VAL A 417 -12.74 -7.10 -2.94
C VAL A 417 -12.96 -6.77 -4.42
N ARG A 418 -13.34 -5.53 -4.74
CA ARG A 418 -13.52 -5.08 -6.13
C ARG A 418 -12.23 -5.21 -6.94
N TYR A 419 -11.08 -4.87 -6.33
CA TYR A 419 -9.77 -5.05 -6.94
C TYR A 419 -9.46 -6.52 -7.25
N TYR A 420 -9.65 -7.43 -6.30
CA TYR A 420 -9.41 -8.87 -6.53
C TYR A 420 -10.37 -9.46 -7.54
N LYS A 421 -11.64 -9.10 -7.51
CA LYS A 421 -12.61 -9.55 -8.51
C LYS A 421 -12.22 -9.11 -9.92
N ALA A 422 -11.77 -7.87 -10.09
CA ALA A 422 -11.23 -7.39 -11.36
C ALA A 422 -10.04 -8.23 -11.84
N LYS A 423 -9.14 -8.62 -10.92
CA LYS A 423 -8.00 -9.49 -11.22
C LYS A 423 -8.39 -10.93 -11.59
N MET A 424 -9.40 -11.49 -10.93
CA MET A 424 -9.96 -12.82 -11.28
C MET A 424 -10.51 -12.81 -12.70
N ALA A 425 -11.29 -11.79 -13.05
CA ALA A 425 -11.88 -11.65 -14.39
C ALA A 425 -10.83 -11.37 -15.49
N GLU A 426 -9.63 -10.89 -15.14
CA GLU A 426 -8.47 -10.77 -16.05
C GLU A 426 -7.68 -12.10 -16.17
N GLY A 427 -8.06 -13.16 -15.45
CA GLY A 427 -7.30 -14.41 -15.37
C GLY A 427 -5.99 -14.30 -14.58
N SER A 428 -5.80 -13.21 -13.83
CA SER A 428 -4.61 -12.96 -13.00
C SER A 428 -4.74 -13.51 -11.58
N LEU A 429 -5.92 -14.03 -11.21
CA LEU A 429 -6.21 -14.70 -9.95
C LEU A 429 -7.13 -15.91 -10.15
#